data_AF-A0A920VGB3-F1
#
_entry.id   AF-A0A920VGB3-F1
#
_cell.length_a   1.000
_cell.length_b   1.000
_cell.length_c   1.000
_cell.angle_alpha   90.00
_cell.angle_beta   90.00
_cell.angle_gamma   90.00
#
_symmetry.space_group_name_H-M   'P 1'
#
loop_
_entity.id
_entity.type
_entity.pdbx_description
1 polymer ?
#
loop_
_entity_poly.entity_id
_entity_poly.type
_entity_poly.pdbx_seq_one_letter_code
_entity_poly.pdbx_strand_id
1 'polypeptide(L)'
;MVVQAVADAYPHFDFEAGTALLQEYVDDPSRSDGKAVGEKIHVDLACPMDPTLVAAMSVLDQLWTATGLVDVDVDTGNDQQTHINVSLGIANGFLGDHGAHCWRYGSEADPSVPMGQAFNNWQANPLNFSNYDNAEIQGYLADALVTSDFAERKALYEKIGLIANRDVPHWFSGGTATVIAVEEGITGLDTWVLPDGTLGIGHPSAVGRWEQVWRTDN
;
A
#
# COMPACT_ATOMS: atom_id res chain seq x y z
N MET A 1 13.54 7.14 -5.31
CA MET A 1 14.80 6.38 -5.49
C MET A 1 14.45 4.91 -5.50
N VAL A 2 14.68 4.20 -6.61
CA VAL A 2 14.50 2.75 -6.66
C VAL A 2 15.80 2.09 -6.18
N VAL A 3 15.68 1.18 -5.23
CA VAL A 3 16.80 0.35 -4.78
C VAL A 3 16.67 -0.99 -5.50
N GLN A 4 17.60 -1.30 -6.42
CA GLN A 4 17.46 -2.44 -7.32
C GLN A 4 17.34 -3.78 -6.57
N ALA A 5 18.10 -3.97 -5.50
CA ALA A 5 18.01 -5.18 -4.68
C ALA A 5 16.61 -5.39 -4.08
N VAL A 6 15.93 -4.30 -3.69
CA VAL A 6 14.54 -4.36 -3.22
C VAL A 6 13.60 -4.70 -4.37
N ALA A 7 13.78 -4.10 -5.56
CA ALA A 7 12.96 -4.41 -6.72
C ALA A 7 13.10 -5.89 -7.14
N ASP A 8 14.33 -6.41 -7.14
CA ASP A 8 14.64 -7.80 -7.52
C ASP A 8 14.12 -8.82 -6.49
N ALA A 9 14.02 -8.42 -5.22
CA ALA A 9 13.49 -9.26 -4.16
C ALA A 9 11.96 -9.22 -4.06
N TYR A 10 11.27 -8.42 -4.86
CA TYR A 10 9.82 -8.30 -4.79
C TYR A 10 9.16 -9.62 -5.25
N PRO A 11 8.14 -10.14 -4.54
CA PRO A 11 7.47 -11.37 -4.95
C PRO A 11 6.94 -11.29 -6.39
N HIS A 12 7.19 -12.35 -7.15
CA HIS A 12 6.69 -12.50 -8.51
C HIS A 12 5.55 -13.51 -8.57
N PHE A 13 4.69 -13.35 -9.58
CA PHE A 13 3.57 -14.26 -9.76
C PHE A 13 4.07 -15.66 -10.14
N ASP A 14 3.77 -16.63 -9.28
CA ASP A 14 3.96 -18.06 -9.49
C ASP A 14 2.80 -18.81 -8.83
N PHE A 15 1.84 -19.27 -9.66
CA PHE A 15 0.62 -19.90 -9.17
C PHE A 15 0.89 -21.26 -8.52
N GLU A 16 1.80 -22.04 -9.08
CA GLU A 16 2.11 -23.39 -8.57
C GLU A 16 2.86 -23.30 -7.24
N ALA A 17 3.87 -22.44 -7.15
CA ALA A 17 4.59 -22.20 -5.90
C ALA A 17 3.68 -21.60 -4.83
N GLY A 18 2.81 -20.65 -5.19
CA GLY A 18 1.82 -20.09 -4.27
C GLY A 18 0.83 -21.14 -3.76
N THR A 19 0.33 -22.00 -4.63
CA THR A 19 -0.58 -23.10 -4.23
C THR A 19 0.11 -24.10 -3.30
N ALA A 20 1.37 -24.45 -3.57
CA ALA A 20 2.15 -25.32 -2.70
C ALA A 20 2.37 -24.71 -1.31
N LEU A 21 2.67 -23.41 -1.23
CA LEU A 21 2.83 -22.70 0.04
C LEU A 21 1.53 -22.67 0.85
N LEU A 22 0.38 -22.46 0.19
CA LEU A 22 -0.93 -22.52 0.85
C LEU A 22 -1.24 -23.95 1.35
N GLN A 23 -0.86 -24.97 0.58
CA GLN A 23 -1.03 -26.37 1.00
C GLN A 23 -0.18 -26.67 2.24
N GLU A 24 1.08 -26.23 2.28
CA GLU A 24 1.94 -26.37 3.45
C GLU A 24 1.30 -25.73 4.70
N TYR A 25 0.70 -24.54 4.57
CA TYR A 25 -0.01 -23.90 5.68
C TYR A 25 -1.28 -24.64 6.09
N VAL A 26 -2.07 -25.12 5.12
CA VAL A 26 -3.31 -25.88 5.39
C VAL A 26 -3.02 -27.21 6.08
N ASP A 27 -1.87 -27.81 5.78
CA ASP A 27 -1.43 -29.08 6.36
C ASP A 27 -0.70 -28.91 7.70
N ASP A 28 -0.36 -27.68 8.10
CA ASP A 28 0.35 -27.40 9.34
C ASP A 28 -0.56 -27.58 10.57
N PRO A 29 -0.29 -28.55 11.47
CA PRO A 29 -1.06 -28.71 12.70
C PRO A 29 -0.91 -27.54 13.69
N SER A 30 0.04 -26.64 13.45
CA SER A 30 0.29 -25.43 14.22
C SER A 30 -0.11 -24.14 13.50
N ARG A 31 -0.91 -24.24 12.42
CA ARG A 31 -1.42 -23.09 11.66
C ARG A 31 -2.06 -22.03 12.57
N SER A 32 -1.74 -20.78 12.27
CA SER A 32 -2.05 -19.61 13.12
C SER A 32 -3.51 -19.18 13.11
N ASP A 33 -4.29 -19.56 12.09
CA ASP A 33 -5.70 -19.19 11.95
C ASP A 33 -6.66 -20.04 12.79
N GLY A 34 -6.14 -20.99 13.58
CA GLY A 34 -6.91 -21.79 14.53
C GLY A 34 -7.82 -22.85 13.89
N LYS A 35 -7.71 -23.07 12.58
CA LYS A 35 -8.47 -24.10 11.86
C LYS A 35 -7.84 -25.48 11.98
N ALA A 36 -8.63 -26.53 11.73
CA ALA A 36 -8.09 -27.87 11.69
C ALA A 36 -7.25 -28.11 10.41
N VAL A 37 -6.33 -29.07 10.48
CA VAL A 37 -5.55 -29.53 9.32
C VAL A 37 -6.48 -29.93 8.17
N GLY A 38 -6.19 -29.45 6.96
CA GLY A 38 -6.98 -29.71 5.76
C GLY A 38 -8.19 -28.78 5.58
N GLU A 39 -8.55 -27.96 6.57
CA GLU A 39 -9.60 -26.95 6.38
C GLU A 39 -9.10 -25.80 5.53
N LYS A 40 -9.97 -25.24 4.68
CA LYS A 40 -9.63 -24.11 3.83
C LYS A 40 -9.34 -22.86 4.66
N ILE A 41 -8.42 -22.04 4.17
CA ILE A 41 -8.18 -20.69 4.68
C ILE A 41 -9.43 -19.85 4.38
N HIS A 42 -9.85 -19.00 5.32
CA HIS A 42 -10.90 -18.03 5.07
C HIS A 42 -10.30 -16.63 5.11
N VAL A 43 -10.60 -15.82 4.10
CA VAL A 43 -10.10 -14.44 4.01
C VAL A 43 -11.24 -13.50 3.65
N ASP A 44 -11.41 -12.47 4.47
CA ASP A 44 -12.22 -11.31 4.14
C ASP A 44 -11.40 -10.33 3.30
N LEU A 45 -11.89 -9.99 2.12
CA LEU A 45 -11.32 -9.00 1.22
C LEU A 45 -12.17 -7.74 1.23
N ALA A 46 -11.74 -6.71 1.97
CA ALA A 46 -12.47 -5.46 2.08
C ALA A 46 -11.86 -4.32 1.27
N CYS A 47 -12.72 -3.52 0.65
CA CYS A 47 -12.30 -2.47 -0.27
C CYS A 47 -13.40 -1.39 -0.39
N PRO A 48 -13.09 -0.09 -0.56
CA PRO A 48 -14.14 0.89 -0.81
C PRO A 48 -14.72 0.66 -2.21
N MET A 49 -15.95 1.16 -2.43
CA MET A 49 -16.73 0.95 -3.66
C MET A 49 -16.19 1.65 -4.94
N ASP A 50 -14.88 1.83 -5.06
CA ASP A 50 -14.22 2.35 -6.25
C ASP A 50 -14.18 1.28 -7.37
N PRO A 51 -14.67 1.58 -8.58
CA PRO A 51 -14.77 0.58 -9.65
C PRO A 51 -13.45 -0.13 -10.00
N THR A 52 -12.32 0.58 -9.95
CA THR A 52 -11.02 -0.01 -10.28
C THR A 52 -10.53 -0.94 -9.19
N LEU A 53 -10.80 -0.62 -7.92
CA LEU A 53 -10.41 -1.45 -6.80
C LEU A 53 -11.33 -2.67 -6.67
N VAL A 54 -12.63 -2.52 -6.93
CA VAL A 54 -13.57 -3.65 -7.01
C VAL A 54 -13.13 -4.66 -8.07
N ALA A 55 -12.75 -4.18 -9.27
CA ALA A 55 -12.23 -5.06 -10.32
C ALA A 55 -10.95 -5.80 -9.88
N ALA A 56 -10.04 -5.12 -9.18
CA ALA A 56 -8.84 -5.76 -8.64
C ALA A 56 -9.19 -6.82 -7.58
N MET A 57 -10.15 -6.57 -6.69
CA MET A 57 -10.59 -7.55 -5.70
C MET A 57 -11.25 -8.76 -6.34
N SER A 58 -12.04 -8.59 -7.42
CA SER A 58 -12.60 -9.71 -8.16
C SER A 58 -11.54 -10.61 -8.79
N VAL A 59 -10.39 -10.06 -9.19
CA VAL A 59 -9.26 -10.85 -9.71
C VAL A 59 -8.58 -11.63 -8.57
N LEU A 60 -8.43 -11.03 -7.39
CA LEU A 60 -7.86 -11.71 -6.22
C LEU A 60 -8.76 -12.84 -5.72
N ASP A 61 -10.06 -12.60 -5.62
CA ASP A 61 -11.05 -13.64 -5.30
C ASP A 61 -10.92 -14.83 -6.26
N GLN A 62 -10.96 -14.57 -7.57
CA GLN A 62 -10.79 -15.62 -8.58
C GLN A 62 -9.46 -16.37 -8.42
N LEU A 63 -8.36 -15.66 -8.19
CA LEU A 63 -7.03 -16.24 -8.05
C LEU A 63 -6.95 -17.16 -6.81
N TRP A 64 -7.39 -16.69 -5.64
CA TRP A 64 -7.32 -17.44 -4.41
C TRP A 64 -8.31 -18.59 -4.37
N THR A 65 -9.55 -18.37 -4.82
CA THR A 65 -10.56 -19.42 -4.93
C THR A 65 -10.14 -20.52 -5.92
N ALA A 66 -9.43 -20.18 -7.00
CA ALA A 66 -8.92 -21.15 -7.98
C ALA A 66 -7.89 -22.14 -7.40
N THR A 67 -7.25 -21.83 -6.27
CA THR A 67 -6.36 -22.78 -5.57
C THR A 67 -7.13 -23.97 -4.98
N GLY A 68 -8.43 -23.79 -4.73
CA GLY A 68 -9.25 -24.76 -3.98
C GLY A 68 -8.97 -24.80 -2.47
N LEU A 69 -8.02 -23.99 -1.98
CA LEU A 69 -7.55 -23.97 -0.59
C LEU A 69 -8.02 -22.74 0.21
N VAL A 70 -8.56 -21.73 -0.47
CA VAL A 70 -9.00 -20.48 0.14
C VAL A 70 -10.48 -20.25 -0.19
N ASP A 71 -11.27 -19.90 0.82
CA ASP A 71 -12.61 -19.35 0.67
C ASP A 71 -12.54 -17.83 0.92
N VAL A 72 -12.95 -17.04 -0.06
CA VAL A 72 -12.90 -15.58 -0.01
C VAL A 72 -14.30 -15.02 0.24
N ASP A 73 -14.43 -14.10 1.19
CA ASP A 73 -15.61 -13.23 1.31
C ASP A 73 -15.21 -11.81 0.87
N VAL A 74 -15.94 -11.24 -0.08
CA VAL A 74 -15.60 -9.93 -0.67
C VAL A 74 -16.54 -8.86 -0.13
N ASP A 75 -16.01 -7.96 0.69
CA ASP A 75 -16.73 -6.80 1.20
C ASP A 75 -16.28 -5.51 0.49
N THR A 76 -16.86 -5.31 -0.69
CA THR A 76 -16.67 -4.08 -1.50
C THR A 76 -17.76 -3.03 -1.27
N GLY A 77 -18.66 -3.24 -0.29
CA GLY A 77 -19.84 -2.40 -0.05
C GLY A 77 -19.58 -1.16 0.80
N ASN A 78 -18.34 -0.95 1.23
CA ASN A 78 -18.00 0.05 2.22
C ASN A 78 -17.85 1.45 1.58
N ASP A 79 -18.53 2.45 2.15
CA ASP A 79 -18.14 3.84 1.94
C ASP A 79 -16.77 4.11 2.58
N GLN A 80 -16.11 5.21 2.20
CA GLN A 80 -14.75 5.51 2.65
C GLN A 80 -14.62 5.57 4.19
N GLN A 81 -15.63 6.09 4.89
CA GLN A 81 -15.59 6.19 6.35
C GLN A 81 -15.75 4.81 6.98
N THR A 82 -16.68 3.99 6.49
CA THR A 82 -16.85 2.60 6.95
C THR A 82 -15.57 1.79 6.71
N HIS A 83 -14.97 1.90 5.53
CA HIS A 83 -13.71 1.22 5.20
C HIS A 83 -12.57 1.60 6.15
N ILE A 84 -12.42 2.90 6.49
CA ILE A 84 -11.43 3.37 7.46
C ILE A 84 -11.72 2.81 8.85
N ASN A 85 -12.98 2.84 9.31
CA ASN A 85 -13.36 2.39 10.65
C ASN A 85 -13.15 0.88 10.85
N VAL A 86 -13.46 0.07 9.83
CA VAL A 86 -13.16 -1.37 9.86
C VAL A 86 -11.64 -1.57 9.97
N SER A 87 -10.87 -0.75 9.24
CA SER A 87 -9.43 -0.91 9.17
C SER A 87 -8.66 -0.49 10.42
N LEU A 88 -9.08 0.58 11.06
CA LEU A 88 -8.43 1.12 12.26
C LEU A 88 -9.06 0.61 13.55
N GLY A 89 -10.12 -0.19 13.44
CA GLY A 89 -11.00 -0.49 14.55
C GLY A 89 -11.85 0.71 14.96
N ILE A 90 -12.92 0.43 15.69
CA ILE A 90 -13.74 1.46 16.33
C ILE A 90 -13.05 1.89 17.64
N ALA A 91 -12.98 3.20 17.88
CA ALA A 91 -12.16 3.86 18.92
C ALA A 91 -10.66 3.94 18.58
N ASN A 92 -9.87 4.70 19.36
CA ASN A 92 -8.43 4.96 19.14
C ASN A 92 -7.54 3.71 19.38
N GLY A 93 -8.02 2.51 19.01
CA GLY A 93 -7.31 1.25 19.14
C GLY A 93 -6.32 1.01 18.01
N PHE A 94 -6.54 1.61 16.83
CA PHE A 94 -5.73 1.43 15.61
C PHE A 94 -5.51 -0.04 15.25
N LEU A 95 -6.43 -0.94 15.62
CA LEU A 95 -6.39 -2.37 15.34
C LEU A 95 -7.74 -2.74 14.71
N GLY A 96 -7.73 -3.01 13.41
CA GLY A 96 -8.91 -3.46 12.68
C GLY A 96 -9.28 -4.92 13.00
N ASP A 97 -10.51 -5.30 12.65
CA ASP A 97 -11.00 -6.68 12.70
C ASP A 97 -11.37 -7.11 11.28
N HIS A 98 -10.38 -7.62 10.55
CA HIS A 98 -10.49 -7.95 9.14
C HIS A 98 -9.32 -8.84 8.67
N GLY A 99 -9.48 -9.44 7.48
CA GLY A 99 -8.42 -10.16 6.79
C GLY A 99 -7.50 -9.22 5.99
N ALA A 100 -7.83 -9.00 4.72
CA ALA A 100 -7.03 -8.22 3.77
C ALA A 100 -7.80 -6.99 3.27
N HIS A 101 -7.11 -5.85 3.24
CA HIS A 101 -7.69 -4.56 2.87
C HIS A 101 -6.99 -3.93 1.66
N CYS A 102 -7.80 -3.43 0.73
CA CYS A 102 -7.28 -2.68 -0.39
C CYS A 102 -7.07 -1.20 0.01
N TRP A 103 -5.90 -0.64 -0.35
CA TRP A 103 -5.60 0.78 -0.15
C TRP A 103 -4.95 1.37 -1.39
N ARG A 104 -5.26 2.63 -1.69
CA ARG A 104 -4.40 3.43 -2.55
C ARG A 104 -3.34 4.07 -1.70
N TYR A 105 -2.12 3.54 -1.81
CA TYR A 105 -1.00 3.96 -0.99
C TYR A 105 0.27 4.09 -1.82
N GLY A 106 1.01 5.17 -1.60
CA GLY A 106 2.22 5.52 -2.33
C GLY A 106 2.55 7.00 -2.14
N SER A 107 3.81 7.36 -2.28
CA SER A 107 4.24 8.75 -2.14
C SER A 107 5.55 9.00 -2.89
N GLU A 108 5.67 10.19 -3.48
CA GLU A 108 6.94 10.70 -4.01
C GLU A 108 7.71 11.57 -3.00
N ALA A 109 7.22 11.69 -1.76
CA ALA A 109 7.89 12.42 -0.68
C ALA A 109 9.20 11.73 -0.25
N ASP A 110 9.92 12.35 0.69
CA ASP A 110 11.07 11.71 1.33
C ASP A 110 10.64 10.35 1.91
N PRO A 111 11.40 9.25 1.70
CA PRO A 111 10.98 7.90 2.11
C PRO A 111 10.67 7.76 3.60
N SER A 112 11.19 8.65 4.46
CA SER A 112 10.84 8.70 5.88
C SER A 112 9.34 8.83 6.13
N VAL A 113 8.62 9.52 5.24
CA VAL A 113 7.17 9.74 5.38
C VAL A 113 6.39 8.45 5.10
N PRO A 114 6.37 7.88 3.88
CA PRO A 114 5.58 6.69 3.60
C PRO A 114 6.09 5.44 4.33
N MET A 115 7.40 5.31 4.59
CA MET A 115 7.89 4.14 5.34
C MET A 115 7.59 4.27 6.84
N GLY A 116 7.65 5.48 7.40
CA GLY A 116 7.24 5.75 8.77
C GLY A 116 5.76 5.51 8.98
N GLN A 117 4.91 5.94 8.03
CA GLN A 117 3.48 5.67 8.04
C GLN A 117 3.17 4.17 7.97
N ALA A 118 3.88 3.41 7.13
CA ALA A 118 3.61 1.99 6.95
C ALA A 118 4.14 1.10 8.09
N PHE A 119 5.24 1.47 8.76
CA PHE A 119 5.98 0.52 9.62
C PHE A 119 6.36 1.04 11.01
N ASN A 120 6.10 2.30 11.37
CA ASN A 120 6.22 2.71 12.76
C ASN A 120 5.15 2.04 13.63
N ASN A 121 5.42 2.03 14.94
CA ASN A 121 4.56 1.53 16.01
C ASN A 121 3.06 1.76 15.75
N TRP A 122 2.33 0.70 15.43
CA TRP A 122 0.93 0.76 15.00
C TRP A 122 0.01 1.32 16.09
N GLN A 123 0.32 1.06 17.37
CA GLN A 123 -0.46 1.56 18.52
C GLN A 123 -0.52 3.10 18.59
N ALA A 124 0.39 3.79 17.91
CA ALA A 124 0.43 5.25 17.84
C ALA A 124 0.34 5.78 16.39
N ASN A 125 0.10 4.90 15.42
CA ASN A 125 0.19 5.21 14.00
C ASN A 125 -1.01 4.66 13.23
N PRO A 126 -2.05 5.47 12.99
CA PRO A 126 -3.24 5.05 12.25
C PRO A 126 -2.97 4.75 10.77
N LEU A 127 -1.77 5.01 10.25
CA LEU A 127 -1.44 4.75 8.84
C LEU A 127 -0.68 3.43 8.64
N ASN A 128 -0.35 2.72 9.72
CA ASN A 128 0.11 1.33 9.67
C ASN A 128 -1.14 0.43 9.60
N PHE A 129 -1.79 0.42 8.43
CA PHE A 129 -3.08 -0.25 8.21
C PHE A 129 -3.02 -1.76 8.39
N SER A 130 -1.84 -2.37 8.22
CA SER A 130 -1.64 -3.81 8.38
C SER A 130 -1.31 -4.22 9.82
N ASN A 131 -1.19 -3.26 10.74
CA ASN A 131 -0.73 -3.49 12.11
C ASN A 131 0.59 -4.25 12.20
N TYR A 132 1.44 -4.09 11.18
CA TYR A 132 2.67 -4.86 11.08
C TYR A 132 3.70 -4.31 12.06
N ASP A 133 4.23 -5.18 12.91
CA ASP A 133 5.18 -4.83 13.96
C ASP A 133 6.49 -5.58 13.77
N ASN A 134 7.56 -4.82 13.48
CA ASN A 134 8.89 -5.37 13.27
C ASN A 134 9.95 -4.42 13.84
N ALA A 135 10.58 -4.86 14.94
CA ALA A 135 11.57 -4.06 15.67
C ALA A 135 12.81 -3.71 14.83
N GLU A 136 13.22 -4.57 13.88
CA GLU A 136 14.35 -4.28 13.00
C GLU A 136 14.03 -3.14 12.03
N ILE A 137 12.86 -3.19 11.39
CA ILE A 137 12.40 -2.09 10.52
C ILE A 137 12.30 -0.79 11.31
N GLN A 138 11.70 -0.82 12.50
CA GLN A 138 11.57 0.36 13.35
C GLN A 138 12.93 0.94 13.76
N GLY A 139 13.91 0.08 14.08
CA GLY A 139 15.29 0.50 14.33
C GLY A 139 15.93 1.18 13.12
N TYR A 140 15.83 0.57 11.94
CA TYR A 140 16.38 1.17 10.71
C TYR A 140 15.70 2.47 10.32
N LEU A 141 14.39 2.62 10.57
CA LEU A 141 13.67 3.87 10.37
C LEU A 141 14.18 4.97 11.30
N ALA A 142 14.38 4.66 12.58
CA ALA A 142 14.92 5.60 13.55
C ALA A 142 16.34 6.07 13.16
N ASP A 143 17.21 5.15 12.73
CA ASP A 143 18.55 5.47 12.25
C ASP A 143 18.50 6.32 10.97
N ALA A 144 17.60 6.00 10.03
CA ALA A 144 17.47 6.71 8.77
C ALA A 144 16.99 8.16 8.94
N LEU A 145 16.23 8.44 10.02
CA LEU A 145 15.74 9.77 10.35
C LEU A 145 16.84 10.70 10.89
N VAL A 146 17.88 10.15 11.52
CA VAL A 146 18.92 10.95 12.20
C VAL A 146 20.23 11.05 11.43
N THR A 147 20.46 10.16 10.46
CA THR A 147 21.65 10.25 9.59
C THR A 147 21.49 11.31 8.50
N SER A 148 22.59 12.00 8.20
CA SER A 148 22.72 12.92 7.06
C SER A 148 23.56 12.32 5.92
N ASP A 149 24.14 11.14 6.10
CA ASP A 149 24.88 10.44 5.04
C ASP A 149 23.89 9.75 4.08
N PHE A 150 23.92 10.15 2.81
CA PHE A 150 22.98 9.65 1.82
C PHE A 150 23.15 8.16 1.54
N ALA A 151 24.38 7.65 1.54
CA ALA A 151 24.66 6.24 1.24
C ALA A 151 24.20 5.34 2.39
N GLU A 152 24.44 5.76 3.63
CA GLU A 152 23.93 5.12 4.84
C GLU A 152 22.40 5.11 4.86
N ARG A 153 21.77 6.27 4.63
CA ARG A 153 20.31 6.39 4.61
C ARG A 153 19.68 5.49 3.54
N LYS A 154 20.29 5.44 2.35
CA LYS A 154 19.86 4.53 1.27
C LYS A 154 19.96 3.07 1.69
N ALA A 155 21.06 2.65 2.33
CA ALA A 155 21.26 1.28 2.79
C ALA A 155 20.26 0.88 3.88
N LEU A 156 19.87 1.81 4.76
CA LEU A 156 18.83 1.57 5.77
C LEU A 156 17.46 1.32 5.10
N TYR A 157 17.07 2.14 4.12
CA TYR A 157 15.83 1.90 3.36
C TYR A 157 15.87 0.62 2.51
N GLU A 158 17.04 0.22 2.01
CA GLU A 158 17.21 -1.07 1.34
C GLU A 158 16.87 -2.23 2.28
N LYS A 159 17.41 -2.23 3.52
CA LYS A 159 17.11 -3.26 4.52
C LYS A 159 15.63 -3.31 4.87
N ILE A 160 15.01 -2.14 5.07
CA ILE A 160 13.56 -2.03 5.32
C ILE A 160 12.77 -2.68 4.19
N GLY A 161 13.08 -2.34 2.94
CA GLY A 161 12.40 -2.89 1.76
C GLY A 161 12.58 -4.41 1.62
N LEU A 162 13.78 -4.93 1.90
CA LEU A 162 14.05 -6.37 1.84
C LEU A 162 13.24 -7.14 2.91
N ILE A 163 13.14 -6.62 4.13
CA ILE A 163 12.30 -7.24 5.18
C ILE A 163 10.83 -7.17 4.78
N ALA A 164 10.35 -6.02 4.30
CA ALA A 164 8.97 -5.86 3.86
C ALA A 164 8.61 -6.80 2.70
N ASN A 165 9.51 -7.03 1.74
CA ASN A 165 9.27 -7.95 0.63
C ASN A 165 9.27 -9.43 1.08
N ARG A 166 10.03 -9.78 2.11
CA ARG A 166 10.04 -11.12 2.69
C ARG A 166 8.74 -11.41 3.44
N ASP A 167 8.26 -10.45 4.22
CA ASP A 167 7.11 -10.65 5.13
C ASP A 167 5.77 -10.26 4.49
N VAL A 168 5.80 -9.50 3.39
CA VAL A 168 4.64 -9.06 2.58
C VAL A 168 3.48 -8.50 3.42
N PRO A 169 3.71 -7.53 4.34
CA PRO A 169 2.61 -6.86 5.04
C PRO A 169 1.73 -6.05 4.07
N HIS A 170 2.28 -5.71 2.91
CA HIS A 170 1.59 -5.06 1.80
C HIS A 170 2.02 -5.70 0.49
N TRP A 171 1.07 -5.97 -0.40
CA TRP A 171 1.36 -6.21 -1.81
C TRP A 171 0.76 -5.11 -2.67
N PHE A 172 1.48 -4.70 -3.71
CA PHE A 172 1.07 -3.65 -4.61
C PHE A 172 0.50 -4.29 -5.88
N SER A 173 -0.80 -4.13 -6.10
CA SER A 173 -1.47 -4.62 -7.31
C SER A 173 -1.11 -3.84 -8.57
N GLY A 174 -0.62 -2.60 -8.42
CA GLY A 174 -0.14 -1.77 -9.52
C GLY A 174 -0.10 -0.28 -9.19
N GLY A 175 0.44 0.51 -10.12
CA GLY A 175 0.37 1.97 -10.06
C GLY A 175 -0.98 2.49 -10.55
N THR A 176 -1.49 3.55 -9.92
CA THR A 176 -2.67 4.27 -10.42
C THR A 176 -2.21 5.46 -11.24
N ALA A 177 -2.56 5.49 -12.52
CA ALA A 177 -2.42 6.69 -13.33
C ALA A 177 -3.47 7.72 -12.88
N THR A 178 -3.06 8.97 -12.67
CA THR A 178 -3.96 10.05 -12.26
C THR A 178 -4.03 11.11 -13.35
N VAL A 179 -5.19 11.77 -13.47
CA VAL A 179 -5.43 12.84 -14.45
C VAL A 179 -6.10 14.01 -13.76
N ILE A 180 -5.60 15.22 -14.04
CA ILE A 180 -6.31 16.46 -13.74
C ILE A 180 -6.87 16.96 -15.07
N ALA A 181 -8.19 16.96 -15.20
CA ALA A 181 -8.88 17.51 -16.35
C ALA A 181 -9.47 18.87 -15.97
N VAL A 182 -9.30 19.86 -16.86
CA VAL A 182 -9.87 21.20 -16.72
C VAL A 182 -10.71 21.55 -17.94
N GLU A 183 -11.64 22.49 -17.76
CA GLU A 183 -12.43 23.04 -18.85
C GLU A 183 -11.54 23.74 -19.89
N GLU A 184 -12.00 23.75 -21.15
CA GLU A 184 -11.42 24.61 -22.18
C GLU A 184 -11.48 26.08 -21.72
N GLY A 185 -10.36 26.80 -21.83
CA GLY A 185 -10.23 28.18 -21.32
C GLY A 185 -9.48 28.31 -19.98
N ILE A 186 -9.24 27.20 -19.26
CA ILE A 186 -8.35 27.18 -18.09
C ILE A 186 -6.90 26.98 -18.56
N THR A 187 -6.00 27.86 -18.13
CA THR A 187 -4.55 27.78 -18.41
C THR A 187 -3.71 27.85 -17.14
N GLY A 188 -2.41 27.61 -17.26
CA GLY A 188 -1.46 27.71 -16.16
C GLY A 188 -1.32 26.43 -15.32
N LEU A 189 -2.17 25.43 -15.56
CA LEU A 189 -2.07 24.14 -14.89
C LEU A 189 -0.86 23.35 -15.41
N ASP A 190 -0.69 23.12 -16.70
CA ASP A 190 0.44 22.37 -17.26
C ASP A 190 1.71 23.21 -17.52
N THR A 191 1.61 24.53 -17.34
CA THR A 191 2.69 25.49 -17.63
C THR A 191 3.19 26.25 -16.39
N TRP A 192 2.91 25.76 -15.17
CA TRP A 192 3.36 26.43 -13.95
C TRP A 192 4.88 26.46 -13.83
N VAL A 193 5.41 27.51 -13.22
CA VAL A 193 6.84 27.72 -13.02
C VAL A 193 7.22 27.80 -11.55
N LEU A 194 8.47 27.45 -11.24
CA LEU A 194 9.09 27.72 -9.95
C LEU A 194 9.46 29.22 -9.84
N PRO A 195 9.75 29.72 -8.62
CA PRO A 195 10.12 31.13 -8.42
C PRO A 195 11.34 31.61 -9.22
N ASP A 196 12.20 30.68 -9.65
CA ASP A 196 13.36 30.94 -10.51
C ASP A 196 13.04 30.93 -12.02
N GLY A 197 11.77 30.75 -12.39
CA GLY A 197 11.27 30.72 -13.76
C GLY A 197 11.42 29.36 -14.46
N THR A 198 11.94 28.33 -13.79
CA THR A 198 12.01 26.99 -14.37
C THR A 198 10.64 26.32 -14.42
N LEU A 199 10.40 25.51 -15.46
CA LEU A 199 9.15 24.78 -15.61
C LEU A 199 8.99 23.77 -14.46
N GLY A 200 7.78 23.70 -13.90
CA GLY A 200 7.44 22.73 -12.89
C GLY A 200 7.55 21.28 -13.35
N ILE A 201 7.63 20.36 -12.40
CA ILE A 201 7.77 18.92 -12.65
C ILE A 201 6.44 18.22 -13.03
N GLY A 202 5.43 18.98 -13.46
CA GLY A 202 4.06 18.49 -13.67
C GLY A 202 3.24 18.46 -12.38
N HIS A 203 2.47 17.38 -12.17
CA HIS A 203 1.50 17.27 -11.07
C HIS A 203 1.67 15.96 -10.30
N PRO A 204 2.74 15.81 -9.49
CA PRO A 204 2.89 14.62 -8.65
C PRO A 204 1.65 14.44 -7.77
N SER A 205 1.20 13.20 -7.60
CA SER A 205 -0.03 12.87 -6.86
C SER A 205 -1.30 13.61 -7.33
N ALA A 206 -1.34 14.08 -8.59
CA ALA A 206 -2.43 14.90 -9.14
C ALA A 206 -2.75 16.16 -8.33
N VAL A 207 -1.71 16.78 -7.75
CA VAL A 207 -1.85 18.06 -7.04
C VAL A 207 -1.51 19.23 -7.97
N GLY A 208 -2.52 20.05 -8.27
CA GLY A 208 -2.38 21.28 -9.07
C GLY A 208 -1.78 22.45 -8.30
N ARG A 209 -1.02 23.31 -8.99
CA ARG A 209 -0.55 24.62 -8.50
C ARG A 209 -1.59 25.70 -8.79
N TRP A 210 -2.72 25.63 -8.09
CA TRP A 210 -3.91 26.43 -8.40
C TRP A 210 -3.70 27.95 -8.29
N GLU A 211 -2.68 28.41 -7.56
CA GLU A 211 -2.31 29.82 -7.50
C GLU A 211 -1.77 30.39 -8.82
N GLN A 212 -1.34 29.52 -9.74
CA GLN A 212 -0.90 29.87 -11.09
C GLN A 212 -1.91 29.44 -12.16
N VAL A 213 -3.16 29.12 -11.78
CA VAL A 213 -4.21 28.74 -12.71
C VAL A 213 -5.18 29.90 -12.89
N TRP A 214 -5.49 30.25 -14.13
CA TRP A 214 -6.46 31.30 -14.44
C TRP A 214 -7.25 30.99 -15.72
N ARG A 215 -8.34 31.71 -15.92
CA ARG A 215 -9.15 31.66 -17.13
C ARG A 215 -8.64 32.64 -18.18
N THR A 216 -8.61 32.22 -19.44
CA THR A 216 -8.22 33.08 -20.58
C THR A 216 -9.40 33.79 -21.22
N ASP A 217 -10.63 33.42 -20.86
CA ASP A 217 -11.89 33.78 -21.53
C ASP A 217 -12.76 34.76 -20.72
N ASN A 218 -12.16 35.68 -19.96
CA ASN A 218 -12.89 36.76 -19.27
C ASN A 218 -13.81 37.58 -20.21
#